data_AF-A0A356EKV2-F1
#
_entry.id   AF-A0A356EKV2-F1
#
_cell.length_a   1.000
_cell.length_b   1.000
_cell.length_c   1.000
_cell.angle_alpha   90.00
_cell.angle_beta   90.00
_cell.angle_gamma   90.00
#
_symmetry.space_group_name_H-M   'P 1'
#
loop_
_entity.id
_entity.type
_entity.pdbx_description
1 polymer ?
#
loop_
_entity_poly.entity_id
_entity_poly.type
_entity_poly.pdbx_seq_one_letter_code
_entity_poly.pdbx_strand_id
1 'polypeptide(L)'
;SALSQYVPESIQSKSGLVLSYEEMVARYGEDNAQFLSQQLTDLTHNYGQVTFIETGIEPDERFERQARDEAASRGWKFEKLQGNLVLLERLVNGPWDEEDFLTVPPNHQIAASFDERIVKPSPPDG
;
A
#
# COMPACT_ATOMS: atom_id res chain seq x y z
N SER A 1 -21.58 -11.42 -11.93
CA SER A 1 -21.64 -10.34 -10.94
C SER A 1 -20.28 -9.72 -10.79
N ALA A 2 -20.19 -8.44 -11.11
CA ALA A 2 -18.96 -7.67 -11.19
C ALA A 2 -18.55 -7.20 -9.79
N LEU A 3 -17.41 -7.70 -9.30
CA LEU A 3 -16.56 -7.01 -8.34
C LEU A 3 -15.15 -7.06 -8.92
N SER A 4 -14.92 -6.17 -9.89
CA SER A 4 -13.58 -5.77 -10.29
C SER A 4 -12.94 -5.20 -9.02
N GLN A 5 -12.10 -5.98 -8.35
CA GLN A 5 -11.30 -5.51 -7.21
C GLN A 5 -10.45 -4.36 -7.73
N TYR A 6 -10.82 -3.14 -7.35
CA TYR A 6 -10.00 -1.97 -7.54
C TYR A 6 -8.87 -2.06 -6.52
N VAL A 7 -7.79 -2.74 -6.89
CA VAL A 7 -6.51 -2.59 -6.21
C VAL A 7 -6.03 -1.20 -6.65
N PRO A 8 -6.05 -0.16 -5.80
CA PRO A 8 -5.48 1.12 -6.20
C PRO A 8 -4.04 0.83 -6.64
N GLU A 9 -3.59 1.46 -7.73
CA GLU A 9 -2.25 1.32 -8.28
C GLU A 9 -1.18 1.64 -7.21
N SER A 10 -0.87 0.67 -6.35
CA SER A 10 0.15 0.82 -5.33
C SER A 10 1.50 0.81 -6.03
N ILE A 11 2.50 1.46 -5.43
CA ILE A 11 3.88 1.43 -5.95
C ILE A 11 4.32 -0.03 -6.21
N GLN A 12 3.92 -0.95 -5.33
CA GLN A 12 4.16 -2.39 -5.46
C GLN A 12 3.57 -2.99 -6.75
N SER A 13 2.35 -2.57 -7.14
CA SER A 13 1.68 -2.99 -8.37
C SER A 13 2.40 -2.50 -9.62
N LYS A 14 2.90 -1.25 -9.59
CA LYS A 14 3.68 -0.66 -10.68
C LYS A 14 5.11 -1.20 -10.78
N SER A 15 5.66 -1.68 -9.66
CA SER A 15 6.99 -2.28 -9.61
C SER A 15 7.05 -3.69 -10.22
N GLY A 16 5.93 -4.34 -10.56
CA GLY A 16 5.92 -5.72 -11.06
C GLY A 16 6.04 -6.79 -9.96
N LEU A 17 6.08 -6.38 -8.69
CA LEU A 17 6.25 -7.24 -7.51
C LEU A 17 5.04 -8.15 -7.22
N VAL A 18 3.94 -7.98 -7.97
CA VAL A 18 2.66 -8.67 -7.77
C VAL A 18 2.33 -9.61 -8.94
N LEU A 19 3.10 -9.58 -10.03
CA LEU A 19 2.85 -10.45 -11.19
C LEU A 19 3.47 -11.83 -10.98
N SER A 20 2.74 -12.89 -11.34
CA SER A 20 3.31 -14.22 -11.49
C SER A 20 4.24 -14.30 -12.71
N TYR A 21 5.12 -15.30 -12.74
CA TYR A 21 6.01 -15.52 -13.89
C TYR A 21 5.23 -15.72 -15.20
N GLU A 22 4.13 -16.49 -15.17
CA GLU A 22 3.28 -16.71 -16.35
C GLU A 22 2.65 -15.41 -16.87
N GLU A 23 2.19 -14.53 -15.99
CA GLU A 23 1.66 -13.21 -16.37
C GLU A 23 2.74 -12.30 -16.95
N MET A 24 3.97 -12.38 -16.43
CA MET A 24 5.11 -11.66 -16.99
C MET A 24 5.46 -12.17 -18.39
N VAL A 25 5.47 -13.49 -18.60
CA VAL A 25 5.73 -14.11 -19.92
C VAL A 25 4.66 -13.66 -20.92
N ALA A 26 3.39 -13.72 -20.53
CA ALA A 26 2.28 -13.31 -21.39
C ALA A 26 2.35 -11.83 -21.81
N ARG A 27 2.86 -10.96 -20.93
CA ARG A 27 2.89 -9.51 -21.16
C ARG A 27 4.17 -9.00 -21.82
N TYR A 28 5.31 -9.62 -21.52
CA TYR A 28 6.63 -9.10 -21.89
C TYR A 28 7.46 -10.07 -22.74
N GLY A 29 7.01 -11.32 -22.90
CA GLY A 29 7.79 -12.40 -23.51
C GLY A 29 8.76 -13.05 -22.52
N GLU A 30 9.21 -14.25 -22.84
CA GLU A 30 9.99 -15.11 -21.95
C GLU A 30 11.31 -14.49 -21.49
N ASP A 31 12.10 -13.94 -22.42
CA ASP A 31 13.40 -13.32 -22.12
C ASP A 31 13.25 -12.12 -21.17
N ASN A 32 12.28 -11.23 -21.43
CA ASN A 32 12.03 -10.08 -20.57
C ASN A 32 11.44 -10.49 -19.22
N ALA A 33 10.58 -11.51 -19.18
CA ALA A 33 10.03 -12.04 -17.95
C ALA A 33 11.14 -12.62 -17.05
N GLN A 34 12.13 -13.30 -17.64
CA GLN A 34 13.28 -13.80 -16.90
C GLN A 34 14.13 -12.68 -16.30
N PHE A 35 14.43 -11.63 -17.09
CA PHE A 35 15.19 -10.48 -16.62
C PHE A 35 14.45 -9.73 -15.50
N LEU A 36 13.15 -9.43 -15.68
CA LEU A 36 12.33 -8.75 -14.69
C LEU A 36 12.22 -9.59 -13.41
N SER A 37 12.02 -10.89 -13.53
CA SER A 37 11.94 -11.81 -12.38
C SER A 37 13.22 -11.79 -11.54
N GLN A 38 14.40 -11.81 -12.17
CA GLN A 38 15.68 -11.67 -11.46
C GLN A 38 15.80 -10.33 -10.72
N GLN A 39 15.53 -9.22 -11.41
CA GLN A 39 15.61 -7.88 -10.81
C GLN A 39 14.63 -7.72 -9.64
N LEU A 40 13.44 -8.30 -9.73
CA LEU A 40 12.43 -8.24 -8.67
C LEU A 40 12.77 -9.15 -7.49
N THR A 41 13.36 -10.31 -7.76
CA THR A 41 13.90 -11.20 -6.72
C THR A 41 14.98 -10.50 -5.93
N ASP A 42 15.89 -9.78 -6.60
CA ASP A 42 16.94 -9.00 -5.94
C ASP A 42 16.36 -7.87 -5.07
N LEU A 43 15.31 -7.18 -5.52
CA LEU A 43 14.63 -6.15 -4.71
C LEU A 43 13.91 -6.74 -3.50
N THR A 44 13.48 -8.00 -3.59
CA THR A 44 12.69 -8.67 -2.54
C THR A 44 13.49 -9.63 -1.67
N HIS A 45 14.81 -9.78 -1.88
CA HIS A 45 15.63 -10.79 -1.19
C HIS A 45 15.61 -10.70 0.35
N ASN A 46 15.36 -9.50 0.88
CA ASN A 46 15.26 -9.26 2.33
C ASN A 46 13.82 -9.34 2.87
N TYR A 47 12.83 -9.46 1.99
CA TYR A 47 11.44 -9.61 2.39
C TYR A 47 11.19 -11.08 2.73
N GLY A 48 10.89 -11.32 4.00
CA GLY A 48 10.62 -12.67 4.51
C GLY A 48 9.44 -12.69 5.47
N GLN A 49 8.55 -11.70 5.40
CA GLN A 49 7.44 -11.55 6.33
C GLN A 49 6.17 -11.03 5.63
N VAL A 50 5.03 -11.62 5.97
CA VAL A 50 3.69 -11.09 5.69
C VAL A 50 3.09 -10.62 7.01
N THR A 51 2.66 -9.36 7.06
CA THR A 51 2.00 -8.79 8.24
C THR A 51 0.54 -8.49 7.95
N PHE A 52 -0.36 -9.09 8.73
CA PHE A 52 -1.77 -8.77 8.75
C PHE A 52 -2.05 -7.72 9.84
N ILE A 53 -2.73 -6.62 9.48
CA ILE A 53 -3.13 -5.58 10.44
C ILE A 53 -4.60 -5.80 10.78
N GLU A 54 -4.88 -6.18 12.03
CA GLU A 54 -6.23 -6.33 12.56
C GLU A 54 -6.79 -4.98 12.95
N THR A 55 -7.75 -4.51 12.16
CA THR A 55 -8.42 -3.22 12.33
C THR A 55 -9.65 -3.32 13.24
N GLY A 56 -10.22 -4.51 13.42
CA GLY A 56 -11.43 -4.75 14.23
C GLY A 56 -12.73 -4.44 13.49
N ILE A 57 -12.67 -4.06 12.21
CA ILE A 57 -13.82 -3.79 11.34
C ILE A 57 -13.96 -4.84 10.22
N GLU A 58 -13.15 -5.90 10.25
CA GLU A 58 -13.19 -6.96 9.27
C GLU A 58 -14.53 -7.71 9.32
N PRO A 59 -15.09 -8.06 8.15
CA PRO A 59 -16.35 -8.79 8.09
C PRO A 59 -16.22 -10.25 8.56
N ASP A 60 -15.01 -10.82 8.42
CA ASP A 60 -14.65 -12.19 8.76
C ASP A 60 -13.11 -12.38 8.75
N GLU A 61 -12.64 -13.60 9.04
CA GLU A 61 -11.22 -13.96 9.07
C GLU A 61 -10.59 -14.26 7.69
N ARG A 62 -11.30 -14.05 6.57
CA ARG A 62 -10.81 -14.52 5.26
C ARG A 62 -9.48 -13.89 4.86
N PHE A 63 -9.29 -12.62 5.21
CA PHE A 63 -8.09 -11.87 4.87
C PHE A 63 -6.91 -12.28 5.74
N GLU A 64 -7.15 -12.60 7.02
CA GLU A 64 -6.13 -13.15 7.88
C GLU A 64 -5.68 -14.53 7.37
N ARG A 65 -6.63 -15.41 7.01
CA ARG A 65 -6.31 -16.72 6.43
C ARG A 65 -5.51 -16.59 5.13
N GLN A 66 -5.93 -15.69 4.24
CA GLN A 66 -5.21 -15.42 3.00
C GLN A 66 -3.76 -14.99 3.26
N ALA A 67 -3.53 -14.09 4.23
CA ALA A 67 -2.19 -13.65 4.59
C ALA A 67 -1.33 -14.79 5.18
N ARG A 68 -1.93 -15.69 5.96
CA ARG A 68 -1.26 -16.89 6.49
C ARG A 68 -0.87 -17.86 5.38
N ASP A 69 -1.79 -18.12 4.44
CA ASP A 69 -1.56 -19.03 3.31
C ASP A 69 -0.47 -18.47 2.38
N GLU A 70 -0.49 -17.15 2.13
CA GLU A 70 0.56 -16.46 1.37
C GLU A 70 1.93 -16.61 2.04
N ALA A 71 2.02 -16.34 3.35
CA ALA A 71 3.25 -16.52 4.11
C ALA A 71 3.77 -17.97 4.02
N ALA A 72 2.89 -18.95 4.19
CA ALA A 72 3.22 -20.36 4.12
C ALA A 72 3.73 -20.76 2.73
N SER A 73 3.04 -20.34 1.65
CA SER A 73 3.43 -20.65 0.27
C SER A 73 4.82 -20.11 -0.12
N ARG A 74 5.26 -19.03 0.52
CA ARG A 74 6.54 -18.37 0.27
C ARG A 74 7.62 -18.74 1.29
N GLY A 75 7.29 -19.52 2.32
CA GLY A 75 8.18 -19.79 3.45
C GLY A 75 8.51 -18.53 4.28
N TRP A 76 7.64 -17.53 4.26
CA TRP A 76 7.79 -16.26 4.98
C TRP A 76 7.17 -16.34 6.38
N LYS A 77 7.66 -15.51 7.31
CA LYS A 77 7.07 -15.34 8.64
C LYS A 77 5.70 -14.69 8.51
N PHE A 78 4.71 -15.23 9.20
CA PHE A 78 3.44 -14.53 9.40
C PHE A 78 3.48 -13.72 10.70
N GLU A 79 2.99 -12.49 10.65
CA GLU A 79 2.79 -11.64 11.82
C GLU A 79 1.40 -11.01 11.81
N LYS A 80 0.78 -10.91 12.97
CA LYS A 80 -0.48 -10.19 13.17
C LYS A 80 -0.21 -9.00 14.08
N LEU A 81 -0.58 -7.80 13.61
CA LEU A 81 -0.48 -6.56 14.37
C LEU A 81 -1.87 -6.00 14.65
N GLN A 82 -2.07 -5.47 15.85
CA GLN A 82 -3.28 -4.71 16.14
C GLN A 82 -3.17 -3.32 15.49
N GLY A 83 -4.11 -3.00 14.61
CA GLY A 83 -4.27 -1.69 14.02
C GLY A 83 -4.88 -0.69 15.00
N ASN A 84 -4.51 0.58 14.86
CA ASN A 84 -5.12 1.70 15.56
C ASN A 84 -5.86 2.59 14.56
N LEU A 85 -7.18 2.71 14.70
CA LEU A 85 -8.02 3.47 13.78
C LEU A 85 -8.18 4.94 14.15
N VAL A 86 -7.47 5.44 15.17
CA VAL A 86 -7.61 6.81 15.67
C VAL A 86 -7.52 7.88 14.58
N LEU A 87 -6.62 7.71 13.59
CA LEU A 87 -6.50 8.67 12.48
C LEU A 87 -7.74 8.64 11.57
N LEU A 88 -8.33 7.48 11.31
CA LEU A 88 -9.55 7.36 10.51
C LEU A 88 -10.76 7.90 11.27
N GLU A 89 -10.85 7.62 12.57
CA GLU A 89 -11.89 8.17 13.45
C GLU A 89 -11.84 9.70 13.49
N ARG A 90 -10.64 10.29 13.65
CA ARG A 90 -10.43 11.74 13.64
C ARG A 90 -10.65 12.35 12.26
N LEU A 91 -10.31 11.65 11.18
CA LEU A 91 -10.58 12.12 9.82
C LEU A 91 -12.08 12.38 9.62
N VAL A 92 -12.94 11.47 10.09
CA VAL A 92 -14.39 11.57 9.92
C VAL A 92 -15.03 12.54 10.92
N ASN A 93 -14.65 12.46 12.20
CA ASN A 93 -15.35 13.15 13.28
C ASN A 93 -14.68 14.47 13.71
N GLY A 94 -13.42 14.68 13.33
CA GLY A 94 -12.55 15.69 13.94
C GLY A 94 -12.18 15.34 15.39
N PRO A 95 -11.36 16.17 16.06
CA PRO A 95 -10.67 17.35 15.50
C PRO A 95 -9.54 16.95 14.54
N TRP A 96 -9.22 17.84 13.61
CA TRP A 96 -8.07 17.71 12.71
C TRP A 96 -6.91 18.53 13.26
N ASP A 97 -6.18 17.96 14.21
CA ASP A 97 -5.00 18.59 14.80
C ASP A 97 -3.87 18.73 13.76
N GLU A 98 -3.04 19.77 13.89
CA GLU A 98 -1.99 20.09 12.91
C GLU A 98 -0.79 19.14 12.93
N GLU A 99 -0.71 18.25 13.93
CA GLU A 99 0.31 17.20 14.01
C GLU A 99 -0.04 16.04 13.08
N ASP A 100 -1.30 15.58 13.12
CA ASP A 100 -1.78 14.44 12.36
C ASP A 100 -2.40 14.83 11.00
N PHE A 101 -2.85 16.08 10.82
CA PHE A 101 -3.60 16.52 9.64
C PHE A 101 -3.11 17.83 9.01
N LEU A 102 -3.08 17.85 7.68
CA LEU A 102 -2.96 19.07 6.87
C LEU A 102 -4.36 19.54 6.44
N THR A 103 -4.89 20.57 7.08
CA THR A 103 -6.15 21.20 6.66
C THR A 103 -5.87 22.24 5.57
N VAL A 104 -6.45 22.06 4.38
CA VAL A 104 -6.32 23.01 3.26
C VAL A 104 -7.56 23.92 3.22
N PRO A 105 -7.41 25.23 3.46
CA PRO A 105 -8.53 26.16 3.38
C PRO A 105 -9.11 26.24 1.95
N PRO A 106 -10.34 26.74 1.78
CA PRO A 106 -10.86 27.09 0.47
C PRO A 106 -9.90 28.02 -0.27
N ASN A 107 -9.80 27.84 -1.59
CA ASN A 107 -8.89 28.59 -2.46
C ASN A 107 -7.42 28.51 -2.03
N HIS A 108 -6.97 27.35 -1.53
CA HIS A 108 -5.55 27.03 -1.35
C HIS A 108 -5.19 25.76 -2.12
N GLN A 109 -3.91 25.64 -2.45
CA GLN A 109 -3.29 24.45 -3.03
C GLN A 109 -2.27 23.85 -2.07
N ILE A 110 -1.90 22.59 -2.30
CA ILE A 110 -0.81 21.94 -1.58
C ILE A 110 0.51 22.30 -2.27
N ALA A 111 1.47 22.83 -1.52
CA ALA A 111 2.81 23.15 -2.00
C ALA A 111 3.87 22.48 -1.12
N ALA A 112 5.07 22.28 -1.65
CA ALA A 112 6.20 21.81 -0.87
C ALA A 112 6.58 22.83 0.21
N SER A 113 6.81 22.37 1.44
CA SER A 113 7.29 23.22 2.53
C SER A 113 8.83 23.28 2.59
N PHE A 114 9.51 22.24 2.11
CA PHE A 114 10.96 22.03 2.22
C PHE A 114 11.46 21.98 3.68
N ASP A 115 10.59 21.52 4.60
CA ASP A 115 10.89 21.25 6.00
C ASP A 115 10.35 19.86 6.40
N GLU A 116 10.40 19.54 7.70
CA GLU A 116 9.93 18.25 8.24
C GLU A 116 8.45 17.95 7.95
N ARG A 117 7.64 18.98 7.64
CA ARG A 117 6.22 18.78 7.29
C ARG A 117 6.01 18.32 5.86
N ILE A 118 7.04 18.39 5.01
CA ILE A 118 7.07 18.02 3.57
C ILE A 118 6.17 18.90 2.68
N VAL A 119 4.94 19.17 3.13
CA VAL A 119 3.89 19.91 2.41
C VAL A 119 3.19 20.93 3.32
N LYS A 120 2.62 21.98 2.71
CA LYS A 120 1.85 23.03 3.38
C LYS A 120 0.72 23.56 2.49
N PRO A 121 -0.29 24.26 3.05
CA PRO A 121 -1.26 24.99 2.25
C PRO A 121 -0.61 26.28 1.73
N SER A 122 -0.90 26.64 0.49
CA SER A 122 -0.45 27.88 -0.15
C SER A 122 -1.61 28.50 -0.93
N PRO A 123 -1.70 29.83 -1.05
CA PRO A 123 -2.56 30.45 -2.06
C PRO A 123 -2.27 29.85 -3.46
N PRO A 124 -3.28 29.76 -4.35
CA PRO A 124 -3.08 29.34 -5.72
C PRO A 124 -2.10 30.27 -6.41
N ASP A 125 -1.26 29.70 -7.27
CA ASP A 125 -0.44 30.49 -8.16
C ASP A 125 -1.36 31.26 -9.12
N GLY A 126 -1.13 32.57 -9.25
CA GLY A 126 -1.92 33.46 -10.11
C GLY A 126 -1.69 33.23 -11.61
#